data_AF-A0A0G0SGJ1-F1
#
_entry.id   AF-A0A0G0SGJ1-F1
#
_cell.length_a   1.000
_cell.length_b   1.000
_cell.length_c   1.000
_cell.angle_alpha   90.00
_cell.angle_beta   90.00
_cell.angle_gamma   90.00
#
_symmetry.space_group_name_H-M   'P 1'
#
loop_
_entity.id
_entity.type
_entity.pdbx_description
1 polymer ?
#
loop_
_entity_poly.entity_id
_entity_poly.type
_entity_poly.pdbx_seq_one_letter_code
_entity_poly.pdbx_strand_id
1 'polypeptide(L)'
;MFIETVKSLSAHKDCNHNDLSNRLKEISEKSRKDFFYSRWLGNNISKALHTGIPSGNPSPTSIPRAIPIALFFNDLEKILFTVEKHSKITHMSPLSLAGTFFVSFMLFFLKKGKTDPDKIMENAFMEMEKKYPGIKPLSEKIELVLNGKIENISEARKLLGTGSVIYQSLPLALYIQDI
;
A
#
# COMPACT_ATOMS: atom_id res chain seq x y z
N MET A 1 3.53 -0.33 12.56
CA MET A 1 2.69 -1.14 11.66
C MET A 1 3.50 -2.15 10.84
N PHE A 2 4.49 -1.73 10.02
CA PHE A 2 5.37 -2.67 9.28
C PHE A 2 5.94 -3.79 10.17
N ILE A 3 6.60 -3.42 11.29
CA ILE A 3 7.19 -4.37 12.23
C ILE A 3 6.16 -5.32 12.84
N GLU A 4 4.94 -4.85 13.09
CA GLU A 4 3.87 -5.71 13.63
C GLU A 4 3.37 -6.70 12.58
N THR A 5 3.38 -6.34 11.30
CA THR A 5 3.15 -7.29 10.20
C THR A 5 4.26 -8.35 10.14
N VAL A 6 5.54 -7.97 10.28
CA VAL A 6 6.65 -8.93 10.33
C VAL A 6 6.52 -9.88 11.52
N LYS A 7 6.22 -9.37 12.72
CA LYS A 7 6.02 -10.20 13.91
C LYS A 7 4.87 -11.19 13.73
N SER A 8 3.74 -10.75 13.16
CA SER A 8 2.59 -11.62 12.89
C SER A 8 2.94 -12.74 11.91
N LEU A 9 3.62 -12.41 10.80
CA LEU A 9 4.10 -13.40 9.82
C LEU A 9 5.15 -14.36 10.40
N SER A 10 5.95 -13.91 11.35
CA SER A 10 6.95 -14.77 12.02
C SER A 10 6.30 -15.73 13.02
N ALA A 11 5.22 -15.30 13.67
CA ALA A 11 4.48 -16.11 14.65
C ALA A 11 3.55 -17.14 13.98
N HIS A 12 3.12 -16.89 12.74
CA HIS A 12 2.15 -17.71 12.03
C HIS A 12 2.63 -18.02 10.61
N LYS A 13 2.75 -19.31 10.27
CA LYS A 13 3.15 -19.76 8.91
C LYS A 13 2.23 -19.19 7.81
N ASP A 14 1.00 -18.87 8.17
CA ASP A 14 0.02 -18.15 7.36
C ASP A 14 -0.31 -16.80 8.02
N CYS A 15 -0.64 -15.79 7.21
CA CYS A 15 -0.99 -14.48 7.74
C CYS A 15 -2.27 -14.55 8.58
N ASN A 16 -2.12 -14.58 9.91
CA ASN A 16 -3.24 -14.54 10.84
C ASN A 16 -3.74 -13.10 11.00
N HIS A 17 -4.80 -12.76 10.26
CA HIS A 17 -5.35 -11.40 10.27
C HIS A 17 -5.90 -10.95 11.63
N ASN A 18 -6.34 -11.88 12.49
CA ASN A 18 -6.82 -11.56 13.84
C ASN A 18 -5.65 -11.19 14.76
N ASP A 19 -4.57 -11.98 14.74
CA ASP A 19 -3.34 -11.65 15.47
C ASP A 19 -2.78 -10.30 15.00
N LEU A 20 -2.69 -10.09 13.68
CA LEU A 20 -2.24 -8.80 13.15
C LEU A 20 -3.14 -7.64 13.57
N SER A 21 -4.46 -7.79 13.48
CA SER A 21 -5.42 -6.76 13.90
C SER A 21 -5.22 -6.38 15.37
N ASN A 22 -5.06 -7.39 16.24
CA ASN A 22 -4.79 -7.18 17.66
C ASN A 22 -3.46 -6.45 17.90
N ARG A 23 -2.37 -6.87 17.25
CA ARG A 23 -1.07 -6.18 17.34
C ARG A 23 -1.14 -4.73 16.88
N LEU A 24 -1.86 -4.45 15.80
CA LEU A 24 -2.05 -3.10 15.28
C LEU A 24 -2.88 -2.24 16.25
N LYS A 25 -3.89 -2.82 16.90
CA LYS A 25 -4.67 -2.15 17.96
C LYS A 25 -3.80 -1.84 19.18
N GLU A 26 -3.04 -2.81 19.67
CA GLU A 26 -2.15 -2.63 20.82
C GLU A 26 -1.10 -1.54 20.58
N ILE A 27 -0.47 -1.50 19.40
CA ILE A 27 0.51 -0.46 19.09
C ILE A 27 -0.16 0.92 18.94
N SER A 28 -1.41 0.98 18.44
CA SER A 28 -2.20 2.22 18.40
C SER A 28 -2.50 2.75 19.80
N GLU A 29 -2.84 1.86 20.73
CA GLU A 29 -3.11 2.20 22.13
C GLU A 29 -1.86 2.68 22.87
N LYS A 30 -0.72 1.98 22.70
CA LYS A 30 0.57 2.38 23.29
C LYS A 30 1.05 3.73 22.75
N SER A 31 0.96 3.93 21.43
CA SER A 31 1.38 5.18 20.77
C SER A 31 0.58 6.41 21.22
N ARG A 32 -0.67 6.23 21.71
CA ARG A 32 -1.45 7.33 22.29
C ARG A 32 -1.01 7.72 23.70
N LYS A 33 -0.48 6.77 24.47
CA LYS A 33 -0.11 6.96 25.88
C LYS A 33 1.31 7.49 26.04
N ASP A 34 2.21 7.08 25.15
CA ASP A 34 3.62 7.45 25.21
C ASP A 34 3.88 8.71 24.35
N PHE A 35 4.17 9.85 25.00
CA PHE A 35 4.48 11.13 24.33
C PHE A 35 5.67 11.02 23.34
N PHE A 36 6.60 10.08 23.60
CA PHE A 36 7.76 9.78 22.75
C PHE A 36 7.47 8.79 21.61
N TYR A 37 6.36 8.05 21.67
CA TYR A 37 5.85 7.20 20.58
C TYR A 37 4.65 7.85 19.89
N SER A 38 4.70 9.17 19.71
CA SER A 38 3.84 9.91 18.77
C SER A 38 4.11 9.50 17.31
N ARG A 39 4.12 8.20 17.01
CA ARG A 39 4.10 7.66 15.65
C ARG A 39 2.70 7.86 15.09
N TRP A 40 2.42 9.10 14.68
CA TRP A 40 1.61 9.57 13.54
C TRP A 40 0.62 8.56 12.91
N LEU A 41 -0.15 7.80 13.71
CA LEU A 41 -1.27 7.03 13.22
C LEU A 41 -2.37 8.05 12.92
N GLY A 42 -2.61 8.33 11.64
CA GLY A 42 -3.66 9.27 11.24
C GLY A 42 -4.99 8.91 11.90
N ASN A 43 -5.76 9.93 12.30
CA ASN A 43 -6.99 9.77 13.09
C ASN A 43 -7.94 8.69 12.54
N ASN A 44 -8.03 8.59 11.21
CA ASN A 44 -8.85 7.59 10.53
C ASN A 44 -8.38 6.15 10.74
N ILE A 45 -7.07 5.91 10.75
CA ILE A 45 -6.48 4.59 10.99
C ILE A 45 -6.66 4.19 12.44
N SER A 46 -6.40 5.13 13.36
CA SER A 46 -6.63 4.90 14.78
C SER A 46 -8.10 4.57 15.04
N LYS A 47 -9.03 5.36 14.49
CA LYS A 47 -10.47 5.08 14.56
C LYS A 47 -10.79 3.67 14.03
N ALA A 48 -10.29 3.32 12.85
CA ALA A 48 -10.53 2.01 12.25
C ALA A 48 -10.06 0.85 13.13
N LEU A 49 -8.89 0.95 13.76
CA LEU A 49 -8.37 -0.09 14.66
C LEU A 49 -9.18 -0.22 15.96
N HIS A 50 -9.74 0.88 16.46
CA HIS A 50 -10.54 0.86 17.69
C HIS A 50 -11.98 0.43 17.47
N THR A 51 -12.61 0.85 16.37
CA THR A 51 -14.02 0.53 16.08
C THR A 51 -14.18 -0.72 15.23
N GLY A 52 -13.10 -1.22 14.61
CA GLY A 52 -13.17 -2.30 13.61
C GLY A 52 -13.81 -1.87 12.28
N ILE A 53 -14.04 -0.56 12.08
CA ILE A 53 -14.67 -0.02 10.86
C ILE A 53 -13.58 0.61 9.99
N PRO A 54 -13.21 0.01 8.85
CA PRO A 54 -12.12 0.50 8.01
C PRO A 54 -12.43 1.87 7.39
N SER A 55 -11.39 2.68 7.18
CA SER A 55 -11.55 4.02 6.63
C SER A 55 -11.81 4.02 5.12
N GLY A 56 -12.80 4.79 4.67
CA GLY A 56 -13.02 5.09 3.26
C GLY A 56 -12.05 6.13 2.67
N ASN A 57 -11.14 6.69 3.47
CA ASN A 57 -10.18 7.69 3.00
C ASN A 57 -9.11 7.04 2.11
N PRO A 58 -8.84 7.58 0.89
CA PRO A 58 -7.84 7.05 -0.04
C PRO A 58 -6.39 7.33 0.42
N SER A 59 -6.00 6.85 1.60
CA SER A 59 -4.65 7.01 2.17
C SER A 59 -3.67 5.94 1.65
N PRO A 60 -2.37 6.25 1.49
CA PRO A 60 -1.34 5.26 1.12
C PRO A 60 -0.85 4.41 2.31
N THR A 61 -1.31 4.67 3.54
CA THR A 61 -0.70 4.08 4.75
C THR A 61 -0.85 2.56 4.88
N SER A 62 -1.69 1.91 4.06
CA SER A 62 -1.72 0.45 3.91
C SER A 62 -0.51 -0.10 3.14
N ILE A 63 0.06 0.64 2.19
CA ILE A 63 1.16 0.16 1.33
C ILE A 63 2.36 -0.28 2.16
N PRO A 64 2.97 0.58 3.02
CA PRO A 64 4.23 0.21 3.66
C PRO A 64 4.08 -1.03 4.54
N ARG A 65 2.95 -1.16 5.24
CA ARG A 65 2.71 -2.34 6.09
C ARG A 65 2.33 -3.60 5.32
N ALA A 66 2.00 -3.52 4.03
CA ALA A 66 1.74 -4.69 3.18
C ALA A 66 3.01 -5.26 2.54
N ILE A 67 4.08 -4.47 2.43
CA ILE A 67 5.38 -4.90 1.87
C ILE A 67 5.89 -6.22 2.48
N PRO A 68 5.88 -6.44 3.82
CA PRO A 68 6.34 -7.70 4.39
C PRO A 68 5.61 -8.93 3.84
N ILE A 69 4.32 -8.81 3.52
CA ILE A 69 3.52 -9.93 3.00
C ILE A 69 4.02 -10.32 1.60
N ALA A 70 4.23 -9.32 0.73
CA ALA A 70 4.74 -9.54 -0.63
C ALA A 70 6.15 -10.15 -0.63
N LEU A 71 6.97 -9.78 0.35
CA LEU A 71 8.31 -10.36 0.53
C LEU A 71 8.28 -11.77 1.14
N PHE A 72 7.33 -12.04 2.04
CA PHE A 72 7.25 -13.31 2.78
C PHE A 72 6.74 -14.47 1.91
N PHE A 73 5.70 -14.25 1.11
CA PHE A 73 5.13 -15.31 0.27
C PHE A 73 5.82 -15.40 -1.11
N ASN A 74 5.69 -16.56 -1.76
CA ASN A 74 6.25 -16.85 -3.09
C ASN A 74 5.17 -17.11 -4.15
N ASP A 75 3.91 -17.12 -3.73
CA ASP A 75 2.73 -17.39 -4.53
C ASP A 75 1.94 -16.08 -4.73
N LEU A 76 1.70 -15.69 -5.97
CA LEU A 76 1.11 -14.39 -6.31
C LEU A 76 -0.33 -14.31 -5.78
N GLU A 77 -1.14 -15.34 -5.99
CA GLU A 77 -2.53 -15.35 -5.54
C GLU A 77 -2.62 -15.19 -4.01
N LYS A 78 -1.80 -15.94 -3.27
CA LYS A 78 -1.68 -15.83 -1.82
C LYS A 78 -1.23 -14.44 -1.38
N ILE A 79 -0.27 -13.82 -2.06
CA ILE A 79 0.13 -12.43 -1.79
C ILE A 79 -1.07 -11.51 -1.96
N LEU A 80 -1.70 -11.50 -3.14
CA LEU A 80 -2.77 -10.56 -3.50
C LEU A 80 -3.99 -10.71 -2.58
N PHE A 81 -4.37 -11.95 -2.24
CA PHE A 81 -5.42 -12.22 -1.27
C PHE A 81 -5.07 -11.70 0.13
N THR A 82 -3.84 -11.96 0.59
CA THR A 82 -3.41 -11.61 1.93
C THR A 82 -3.25 -10.10 2.11
N VAL A 83 -2.66 -9.40 1.13
CA VAL A 83 -2.47 -7.94 1.18
C VAL A 83 -3.79 -7.19 1.10
N GLU A 84 -4.78 -7.73 0.40
CA GLU A 84 -6.13 -7.15 0.38
C GLU A 84 -6.79 -7.27 1.75
N LYS A 85 -6.81 -8.47 2.34
CA LYS A 85 -7.36 -8.69 3.69
C LYS A 85 -6.64 -7.83 4.74
N HIS A 86 -5.31 -7.73 4.65
CA HIS A 86 -4.50 -6.88 5.50
C HIS A 86 -4.85 -5.39 5.35
N SER A 87 -5.01 -4.92 4.11
CA SER A 87 -5.40 -3.54 3.83
C SER A 87 -6.77 -3.23 4.42
N LYS A 88 -7.72 -4.15 4.25
CA LYS A 88 -9.09 -4.10 4.78
C LYS A 88 -9.20 -4.02 6.30
N ILE A 89 -8.12 -4.27 7.06
CA ILE A 89 -8.10 -3.99 8.50
C ILE A 89 -8.34 -2.49 8.79
N THR A 90 -7.82 -1.59 7.94
CA THR A 90 -7.90 -0.14 8.20
C THR A 90 -8.34 0.71 7.01
N HIS A 91 -8.37 0.16 5.78
CA HIS A 91 -8.73 0.88 4.56
C HIS A 91 -9.81 0.13 3.78
N MET A 92 -10.83 0.83 3.30
CA MET A 92 -11.86 0.31 2.39
C MET A 92 -11.96 1.09 1.07
N SER A 93 -11.20 2.19 0.95
CA SER A 93 -11.18 2.97 -0.30
C SER A 93 -10.65 2.12 -1.45
N PRO A 94 -11.36 2.03 -2.61
CA PRO A 94 -10.87 1.32 -3.79
C PRO A 94 -9.47 1.77 -4.20
N LEU A 95 -9.19 3.08 -4.13
CA LEU A 95 -7.88 3.64 -4.44
C LEU A 95 -6.78 3.10 -3.51
N SER A 96 -7.03 3.04 -2.19
CA SER A 96 -6.05 2.51 -1.23
C SER A 96 -5.78 1.01 -1.41
N LEU A 97 -6.84 0.24 -1.68
CA LEU A 97 -6.73 -1.18 -1.94
C LEU A 97 -5.95 -1.43 -3.24
N ALA A 98 -6.27 -0.67 -4.29
CA ALA A 98 -5.61 -0.77 -5.58
C ALA A 98 -4.13 -0.39 -5.51
N GLY A 99 -3.75 0.70 -4.83
CA GLY A 99 -2.33 1.04 -4.67
C GLY A 99 -1.55 0.01 -3.83
N THR A 100 -2.20 -0.62 -2.84
CA THR A 100 -1.58 -1.70 -2.07
C THR A 100 -1.41 -2.97 -2.90
N PHE A 101 -2.41 -3.30 -3.71
CA PHE A 101 -2.36 -4.37 -4.69
C PHE A 101 -1.21 -4.14 -5.68
N PHE A 102 -1.16 -2.95 -6.30
CA PHE A 102 -0.13 -2.55 -7.28
C PHE A 102 1.28 -2.80 -6.74
N VAL A 103 1.60 -2.21 -5.59
CA VAL A 103 2.96 -2.32 -5.02
C VAL A 103 3.30 -3.77 -4.68
N SER A 104 2.34 -4.54 -4.16
CA SER A 104 2.58 -5.94 -3.83
C SER A 104 2.80 -6.81 -5.08
N PHE A 105 2.07 -6.51 -6.16
CA PHE A 105 2.22 -7.14 -7.46
C PHE A 105 3.61 -6.84 -8.05
N MET A 106 4.02 -5.57 -8.06
CA MET A 106 5.35 -5.16 -8.53
C MET A 106 6.47 -5.84 -7.73
N LEU A 107 6.37 -5.86 -6.40
CA LEU A 107 7.35 -6.51 -5.53
C LEU A 107 7.48 -8.02 -5.80
N PHE A 108 6.38 -8.70 -6.11
CA PHE A 108 6.43 -10.11 -6.49
C PHE A 108 7.29 -10.32 -7.75
N PHE A 109 7.07 -9.54 -8.80
CA PHE A 109 7.80 -9.70 -10.05
C PHE A 109 9.26 -9.27 -9.94
N LEU A 110 9.55 -8.19 -9.21
CA LEU A 110 10.91 -7.79 -8.87
C LEU A 110 11.65 -8.91 -8.13
N LYS A 111 11.02 -9.54 -7.13
CA LYS A 111 11.58 -10.68 -6.39
C LYS A 111 11.84 -11.91 -7.29
N LYS A 112 11.07 -12.10 -8.35
CA LYS A 112 11.26 -13.19 -9.32
C LYS A 112 12.30 -12.88 -10.39
N GLY A 113 12.91 -11.69 -10.38
CA GLY A 113 13.88 -11.28 -11.38
C GLY A 113 13.28 -11.18 -12.78
N LYS A 114 11.97 -10.91 -12.90
CA LYS A 114 11.35 -10.69 -14.21
C LYS A 114 11.78 -9.34 -14.77
N THR A 115 12.10 -9.32 -16.05
CA THR A 115 12.84 -8.22 -16.71
C THR A 115 12.01 -7.43 -17.72
N ASP A 116 10.69 -7.60 -17.76
CA ASP A 116 9.79 -6.84 -18.66
C ASP A 116 8.85 -5.98 -17.81
N PRO A 117 9.31 -4.79 -17.35
CA PRO A 117 8.51 -3.90 -16.53
C PRO A 117 7.21 -3.50 -17.20
N ASP A 118 7.22 -3.21 -18.50
CA ASP A 118 6.07 -2.69 -19.23
C ASP A 118 4.92 -3.71 -19.21
N LYS A 119 5.21 -4.96 -19.53
CA LYS A 119 4.22 -6.04 -19.47
C LYS A 119 3.74 -6.31 -18.05
N ILE A 120 4.61 -6.22 -17.04
CA ILE A 120 4.21 -6.37 -15.63
C ILE A 120 3.21 -5.27 -15.25
N MET A 121 3.49 -4.03 -15.65
CA MET A 121 2.67 -2.87 -15.33
C MET A 121 1.31 -2.93 -16.02
N GLU A 122 1.26 -3.27 -17.30
CA GLU A 122 0.02 -3.48 -18.05
C GLU A 122 -0.88 -4.52 -17.35
N ASN A 123 -0.32 -5.67 -16.99
CA ASN A 123 -1.05 -6.70 -16.25
C ASN A 123 -1.54 -6.21 -14.88
N ALA A 124 -0.72 -5.43 -14.16
CA ALA A 124 -1.10 -4.88 -12.86
C ALA A 124 -2.30 -3.94 -13.01
N PHE A 125 -2.30 -3.05 -14.00
CA PHE A 125 -3.40 -2.12 -14.25
C PHE A 125 -4.69 -2.83 -14.64
N MET A 126 -4.62 -3.76 -15.59
CA MET A 126 -5.78 -4.54 -16.01
C MET A 126 -6.45 -5.25 -14.83
N GLU A 127 -5.66 -5.89 -13.97
CA GLU A 127 -6.17 -6.58 -12.78
C GLU A 127 -6.73 -5.61 -11.74
N MET A 128 -6.08 -4.46 -11.53
CA MET A 128 -6.56 -3.44 -10.60
C MET A 128 -7.89 -2.84 -11.06
N GLU A 129 -8.02 -2.47 -12.33
CA GLU A 129 -9.23 -1.82 -12.86
C GLU A 129 -10.43 -2.75 -12.83
N LYS A 130 -10.20 -4.04 -13.12
CA LYS A 130 -11.21 -5.08 -13.01
C LYS A 130 -11.69 -5.26 -11.56
N LYS A 131 -10.78 -5.16 -10.58
CA LYS A 131 -11.05 -5.48 -9.18
C LYS A 131 -11.55 -4.28 -8.36
N TYR A 132 -11.10 -3.07 -8.68
CA TYR A 132 -11.33 -1.87 -7.89
C TYR A 132 -11.93 -0.77 -8.78
N PRO A 133 -13.25 -0.53 -8.72
CA PRO A 133 -13.87 0.52 -9.52
C PRO A 133 -13.40 1.91 -9.07
N GLY A 134 -13.31 2.85 -10.01
CA GLY A 134 -12.99 4.26 -9.73
C GLY A 134 -11.51 4.55 -9.48
N ILE A 135 -10.61 3.64 -9.89
CA ILE A 135 -9.16 3.83 -9.70
C ILE A 135 -8.48 4.65 -10.80
N LYS A 136 -9.24 5.10 -11.81
CA LYS A 136 -8.73 5.87 -12.95
C LYS A 136 -7.79 7.03 -12.56
N PRO A 137 -8.07 7.85 -11.52
CA PRO A 137 -7.14 8.90 -11.11
C PRO A 137 -5.77 8.40 -10.63
N LEU A 138 -5.71 7.17 -10.12
CA LEU A 138 -4.45 6.53 -9.74
C LEU A 138 -3.73 5.94 -10.96
N SER A 139 -4.43 5.19 -11.83
CA SER A 139 -3.80 4.58 -13.01
C SER A 139 -3.23 5.63 -13.96
N GLU A 140 -3.98 6.68 -14.28
CA GLU A 140 -3.52 7.78 -15.14
C GLU A 140 -2.22 8.44 -14.63
N LYS A 141 -2.11 8.64 -13.31
CA LYS A 141 -0.92 9.27 -12.73
C LYS A 141 0.28 8.33 -12.67
N ILE A 142 0.06 7.03 -12.47
CA ILE A 142 1.16 6.06 -12.57
C ILE A 142 1.61 5.99 -14.05
N GLU A 143 0.70 5.92 -15.01
CA GLU A 143 1.04 5.97 -16.44
C GLU A 143 1.82 7.23 -16.84
N LEU A 144 1.48 8.41 -16.28
CA LEU A 144 2.24 9.64 -16.51
C LEU A 144 3.71 9.50 -16.08
N VAL A 145 3.97 8.85 -14.94
CA VAL A 145 5.32 8.59 -14.45
C VAL A 145 6.05 7.61 -15.36
N LEU A 146 5.39 6.51 -15.74
CA LEU A 146 5.99 5.44 -16.52
C LEU A 146 6.32 5.83 -17.96
N ASN A 147 5.53 6.73 -18.56
CA ASN A 147 5.78 7.23 -19.91
C ASN A 147 6.95 8.24 -19.98
N GLY A 148 7.66 8.51 -18.88
CA GLY A 148 8.83 9.40 -18.86
C GLY A 148 8.52 10.85 -19.19
N LYS A 149 7.26 11.29 -19.03
CA LYS A 149 6.78 12.63 -19.44
C LYS A 149 7.07 13.74 -18.42
N ILE A 150 7.90 13.48 -17.42
CA ILE A 150 8.13 14.39 -16.29
C ILE A 150 9.62 14.72 -16.22
N GLU A 151 9.97 15.94 -16.59
CA GLU A 151 11.36 16.35 -16.79
C GLU A 151 12.11 16.52 -15.46
N ASN A 152 11.42 17.01 -14.43
CA ASN A 152 12.05 17.34 -13.14
C ASN A 152 11.11 17.21 -11.93
N ILE A 153 11.70 17.16 -10.74
CA ILE A 153 10.96 17.04 -9.47
C ILE A 153 9.95 18.17 -9.21
N SER A 154 10.19 19.39 -9.70
CA SER A 154 9.24 20.50 -9.54
C SER A 154 7.98 20.25 -10.37
N GLU A 155 8.16 19.80 -11.61
CA GLU A 155 7.07 19.35 -12.47
C GLU A 155 6.35 18.13 -11.88
N ALA A 156 7.09 17.14 -11.39
CA ALA A 156 6.53 15.95 -10.74
C ALA A 156 5.59 16.32 -9.59
N ARG A 157 6.03 17.24 -8.71
CA ARG A 157 5.21 17.72 -7.58
C ARG A 157 3.95 18.45 -8.06
N LYS A 158 4.01 19.17 -9.18
CA LYS A 158 2.87 19.89 -9.76
C LYS A 158 1.86 18.94 -10.39
N LEU A 159 2.31 17.95 -11.17
CA LEU A 159 1.45 17.01 -11.88
C LEU A 159 0.91 15.89 -10.98
N LEU A 160 1.77 15.32 -10.15
CA LEU A 160 1.43 14.17 -9.31
C LEU A 160 0.84 14.61 -7.98
N GLY A 161 1.28 15.75 -7.44
CA GLY A 161 0.86 16.25 -6.12
C GLY A 161 1.70 15.69 -4.97
N THR A 162 1.64 16.34 -3.81
CA THR A 162 2.43 16.00 -2.60
C THR A 162 1.58 15.67 -1.37
N GLY A 163 0.27 15.53 -1.54
CA GLY A 163 -0.66 15.30 -0.45
C GLY A 163 -0.70 13.86 0.06
N SER A 164 -1.48 13.67 1.11
CA SER A 164 -1.60 12.38 1.82
C SER A 164 -2.54 11.38 1.16
N VAL A 165 -3.07 11.69 -0.03
CA VAL A 165 -3.93 10.80 -0.80
C VAL A 165 -3.09 9.92 -1.74
N ILE A 166 -3.53 8.70 -1.96
CA ILE A 166 -2.72 7.67 -2.62
C ILE A 166 -2.41 7.98 -4.08
N TYR A 167 -3.36 8.58 -4.81
CA TYR A 167 -3.16 9.01 -6.20
C TYR A 167 -2.21 10.20 -6.32
N GLN A 168 -1.76 10.81 -5.22
CA GLN A 168 -0.69 11.80 -5.24
C GLN A 168 0.64 11.21 -4.79
N SER A 169 0.60 10.50 -3.65
CA SER A 169 1.79 9.96 -3.00
C SER A 169 2.41 8.75 -3.70
N LEU A 170 1.62 7.79 -4.19
CA LEU A 170 2.18 6.59 -4.85
C LEU A 170 2.85 6.93 -6.18
N PRO A 171 2.23 7.66 -7.12
CA PRO A 171 2.91 8.05 -8.36
C PRO A 171 4.18 8.84 -8.10
N LEU A 172 4.15 9.79 -7.16
CA LEU A 172 5.34 10.56 -6.79
C LEU A 172 6.45 9.68 -6.20
N ALA A 173 6.11 8.61 -5.47
CA ALA A 173 7.08 7.66 -4.94
C ALA A 173 7.68 6.74 -6.02
N LEU A 174 6.96 6.52 -7.13
CA LEU A 174 7.45 5.78 -8.29
C LEU A 174 8.30 6.64 -9.23
N TYR A 175 8.20 7.96 -9.12
CA TYR A 175 9.03 8.88 -9.87
C TYR A 175 10.48 8.77 -9.37
N ILE A 176 11.30 8.06 -10.13
CA ILE A 176 12.75 7.99 -9.95
C ILE A 176 13.35 9.01 -10.92
N GLN A 177 14.13 9.97 -10.40
CA GLN A 177 15.07 10.68 -11.24
C GLN A 177 16.32 9.82 -11.36
N ASP A 178 16.88 9.69 -12.56
CA ASP A 178 18.27 9.28 -12.71
C ASP A 178 19.11 10.30 -11.92
N ILE A 179 19.67 9.87 -10.79
CA ILE A 179 20.60 10.65 -9.95
C ILE A 179 22.01 10.40 -10.45
#